data_AF-A0ABD3XW15-F1
#
_entry.id   AF-A0ABD3XW15-F1
#
_cell.length_a   1.000
_cell.length_b   1.000
_cell.length_c   1.000
_cell.angle_alpha   90.00
_cell.angle_beta   90.00
_cell.angle_gamma   90.00
#
_symmetry.space_group_name_H-M   'P 1'
#
loop_
_entity.id
_entity.type
_entity.pdbx_description
1 polymer ?
#
loop_
_entity_poly.entity_id
_entity_poly.type
_entity_poly.pdbx_seq_one_letter_code
_entity_poly.pdbx_strand_id
1 'polypeptide(L)'
;NYQRKRGQIYLKKIRSYLRDKPTAVHLVDKDFAIDNSVLDSKLEELKKKIVEVASQQPYWGEQIPTRWFLLEQQLMKLRDTGVK
;
A
#
# COMPACT_ATOMS: atom_id res chain seq x y z
N ASN A 1 -10.56 -25.46 -7.17
CA ASN A 1 -10.24 -24.05 -7.47
C ASN A 1 -8.84 -23.88 -8.06
N TYR A 2 -8.69 -24.17 -9.36
CA TYR A 2 -7.44 -24.09 -10.12
C TYR A 2 -6.85 -22.66 -10.15
N GLN A 3 -7.69 -21.64 -10.27
CA GLN A 3 -7.26 -20.24 -10.34
C GLN A 3 -6.59 -19.74 -9.04
N ARG A 4 -7.09 -20.14 -7.87
CA ARG A 4 -6.46 -19.82 -6.57
C ARG A 4 -5.05 -20.39 -6.45
N LYS A 5 -4.81 -21.61 -6.95
CA LYS A 5 -3.47 -22.22 -6.95
C LYS A 5 -2.48 -21.45 -7.85
N ARG A 6 -2.91 -21.01 -9.03
CA ARG A 6 -2.06 -20.18 -9.92
C ARG A 6 -1.75 -18.81 -9.31
N GLY A 7 -2.72 -18.17 -8.68
CA GLY A 7 -2.51 -16.90 -7.97
C GLY A 7 -1.45 -17.01 -6.87
N GLN A 8 -1.48 -18.07 -6.07
CA GLN A 8 -0.47 -18.31 -5.04
C GLN A 8 0.94 -18.55 -5.61
N ILE A 9 1.06 -19.31 -6.70
CA ILE A 9 2.35 -19.52 -7.37
C ILE A 9 2.91 -18.18 -7.88
N TYR A 10 2.06 -17.33 -8.45
CA TYR A 10 2.46 -16.03 -8.96
C TYR A 10 2.91 -15.08 -7.85
N LEU A 11 2.13 -15.00 -6.75
CA LEU A 11 2.50 -14.20 -5.58
C LEU A 11 3.84 -14.65 -4.97
N LYS A 12 4.07 -15.97 -4.88
CA LYS A 12 5.33 -16.53 -4.40
C LYS A 12 6.51 -16.09 -5.27
N LYS A 13 6.35 -16.08 -6.60
CA LYS A 13 7.38 -15.61 -7.54
C LYS A 13 7.69 -14.12 -7.38
N ILE A 14 6.66 -13.29 -7.21
CA ILE A 14 6.85 -11.86 -6.96
C ILE A 14 7.61 -11.64 -5.65
N ARG A 15 7.20 -12.31 -4.57
CA ARG A 15 7.89 -12.19 -3.28
C ARG A 15 9.33 -12.64 -3.34
N SER A 16 9.64 -13.76 -4.00
CA SER A 16 11.02 -14.18 -4.18
C SER A 16 11.83 -13.16 -4.95
N TYR A 17 11.27 -12.58 -6.03
CA TYR A 17 11.95 -11.56 -6.81
C TYR A 17 12.24 -10.28 -6.01
N LEU A 18 11.29 -9.84 -5.18
CA LEU A 18 11.42 -8.61 -4.40
C LEU A 18 12.33 -8.79 -3.16
N ARG A 19 12.48 -10.01 -2.64
CA ARG A 19 13.37 -10.30 -1.50
C ARG A 19 14.84 -10.01 -1.78
N ASP A 20 15.27 -10.14 -3.03
CA ASP A 20 16.65 -9.89 -3.43
C ASP A 20 16.92 -8.39 -3.73
N LYS A 21 15.93 -7.51 -3.52
CA LYS A 21 16.04 -6.08 -3.80
C LYS A 21 16.27 -5.29 -2.51
N PRO A 22 16.92 -4.11 -2.57
CA PRO A 22 17.04 -3.22 -1.43
C PRO A 22 15.69 -2.83 -0.81
N THR A 23 14.62 -2.85 -1.61
CA THR A 23 13.25 -2.58 -1.18
C THR A 23 12.64 -3.69 -0.32
N ALA A 24 13.33 -4.83 -0.14
CA ALA A 24 12.87 -5.95 0.67
C ALA A 24 12.53 -5.54 2.11
N VAL A 25 13.23 -4.56 2.66
CA VAL A 25 13.00 -4.01 4.01
C VAL A 25 11.61 -3.39 4.16
N HIS A 26 11.00 -2.94 3.06
CA HIS A 26 9.67 -2.35 3.04
C HIS A 26 8.57 -3.36 2.70
N LEU A 27 8.89 -4.65 2.52
CA LEU A 27 7.89 -5.67 2.21
C LEU A 27 7.15 -6.11 3.47
N VAL A 28 5.82 -6.01 3.42
CA VAL A 28 4.95 -6.55 4.47
C VAL A 28 4.75 -8.03 4.24
N ASP A 29 4.94 -8.84 5.28
CA ASP A 29 4.97 -10.29 5.14
C ASP A 29 3.58 -10.97 4.98
N LYS A 30 2.55 -10.27 4.49
CA LYS A 30 1.19 -10.80 4.30
C LYS A 30 0.67 -10.56 2.88
N ASP A 31 0.12 -11.61 2.27
CA ASP A 31 -0.50 -11.54 0.94
C ASP A 31 -2.01 -11.30 1.07
N PHE A 32 -2.52 -10.36 0.27
CA PHE A 32 -3.95 -10.09 0.14
C PHE A 32 -4.36 -10.33 -1.32
N ALA A 33 -5.32 -11.22 -1.52
CA ALA A 33 -5.95 -11.44 -2.82
C ALA A 33 -7.41 -11.02 -2.68
N ILE A 34 -7.75 -9.89 -3.30
CA ILE A 34 -9.05 -9.22 -3.20
C ILE A 34 -9.74 -9.28 -4.55
N ASP A 35 -11.00 -9.66 -4.55
CA ASP A 35 -11.87 -9.56 -5.71
C ASP A 35 -12.67 -8.25 -5.64
N ASN A 36 -12.39 -7.31 -6.56
CA ASN A 36 -13.07 -6.01 -6.59
C ASN A 36 -14.50 -6.08 -7.15
N SER A 37 -14.93 -7.22 -7.70
CA SER A 37 -16.29 -7.40 -8.22
C SER A 37 -17.31 -7.73 -7.14
N VAL A 38 -16.85 -8.07 -5.93
CA VAL A 38 -17.68 -8.47 -4.79
C VAL A 38 -17.26 -7.68 -3.56
N LEU A 39 -18.15 -7.53 -2.58
CA LEU A 39 -17.79 -7.03 -1.26
C LEU A 39 -16.92 -8.07 -0.54
N ASP A 40 -15.62 -8.08 -0.83
CA ASP A 40 -14.66 -9.04 -0.28
C ASP A 40 -14.28 -8.66 1.15
N SER A 41 -14.52 -9.55 2.11
CA SER A 41 -14.15 -9.34 3.52
C SER A 41 -12.64 -9.13 3.72
N LYS A 42 -11.81 -9.61 2.77
CA LYS A 42 -10.37 -9.37 2.78
C LYS A 42 -9.99 -7.92 2.52
N LEU A 43 -10.87 -7.13 1.94
CA LEU A 43 -10.66 -5.69 1.78
C LEU A 43 -10.58 -5.00 3.15
N GLU A 44 -11.44 -5.37 4.08
CA GLU A 44 -11.42 -4.84 5.45
C GLU A 44 -10.16 -5.29 6.20
N GLU A 45 -9.69 -6.52 5.97
CA GLU A 45 -8.41 -6.96 6.52
C GLU A 45 -7.22 -6.17 5.96
N LEU A 46 -7.23 -5.86 4.66
CA LEU A 46 -6.19 -5.05 4.03
C LEU A 46 -6.20 -3.63 4.61
N LYS A 47 -7.37 -3.00 4.74
CA LYS A 47 -7.51 -1.67 5.36
C LYS A 47 -6.92 -1.65 6.77
N LYS A 48 -7.27 -2.64 7.59
CA LYS A 48 -6.70 -2.78 8.95
C LYS A 48 -5.18 -2.91 8.92
N LYS A 49 -4.63 -3.72 8.00
CA LYS A 49 -3.18 -3.91 7.90
C LYS A 49 -2.46 -2.64 7.43
N ILE A 50 -3.05 -1.88 6.52
CA ILE A 50 -2.50 -0.59 6.07
C ILE A 50 -2.41 0.37 7.26
N VAL A 51 -3.48 0.49 8.05
CA VAL A 51 -3.49 1.35 9.25
C VAL A 51 -2.46 0.87 10.27
N GLU A 52 -2.35 -0.43 10.51
CA GLU A 52 -1.34 -1.00 11.42
C GLU A 52 0.08 -0.64 10.98
N VAL A 53 0.42 -0.82 9.70
CA VAL A 53 1.75 -0.51 9.16
C VAL A 53 2.02 0.99 9.20
N ALA A 54 1.02 1.81 8.88
CA ALA A 54 1.14 3.26 8.93
C ALA A 54 1.37 3.75 10.36
N SER A 55 0.68 3.18 11.35
CA SER A 55 0.84 3.54 12.76
C SER A 55 2.21 3.21 13.35
N GLN A 56 2.97 2.31 12.72
CA GLN A 56 4.32 1.94 13.12
C GLN A 56 5.39 2.89 12.55
N GLN A 57 5.00 3.79 11.64
CA GLN A 57 5.96 4.69 11.02
C GLN A 57 6.34 5.83 11.99
N PRO A 58 7.61 6.26 12.00
CA PRO A 58 8.08 7.28 12.94
C PRO A 58 7.36 8.62 12.78
N TYR A 59 6.96 8.95 11.56
CA TYR A 59 6.22 10.16 11.24
C TYR A 59 4.72 10.08 11.57
N TRP A 60 4.23 8.95 12.05
CA TRP A 60 2.81 8.79 12.37
C TRP A 60 2.44 9.62 13.60
N GLY A 61 1.54 10.58 13.41
CA GLY A 61 1.11 11.50 14.47
C GLY A 61 2.09 12.65 14.73
N GLU A 62 3.14 12.82 13.91
CA GLU A 62 3.97 14.02 13.95
C GLU A 62 3.13 15.26 13.63
N GLN A 63 3.40 16.35 14.37
CA GLN A 63 2.76 17.63 14.13
C GLN A 63 3.43 18.30 12.93
N ILE A 64 2.74 18.25 11.78
CA ILE A 64 3.18 18.95 10.58
C ILE A 64 2.74 20.42 10.69
N PRO A 65 3.64 21.39 10.49
CA PRO A 65 3.25 22.80 10.40
C PRO A 65 2.16 22.99 9.34
N THR A 66 1.09 23.71 9.69
CA THR A 66 -0.06 23.95 8.80
C THR A 66 0.34 24.47 7.42
N ARG A 67 1.41 25.29 7.36
CA ARG A 67 1.94 25.84 6.11
C ARG A 67 2.45 24.78 5.15
N TRP A 68 3.11 23.72 5.64
CA TRP A 68 3.55 22.61 4.79
C TRP A 68 2.39 21.75 4.33
N PHE A 69 1.42 21.48 5.19
CA PHE A 69 0.21 20.77 4.80
C PHE A 69 -0.55 21.49 3.67
N LEU A 70 -0.70 22.82 3.79
CA LEU A 70 -1.34 23.65 2.76
C LEU A 70 -0.55 23.64 1.44
N LEU A 71 0.78 23.69 1.52
CA LEU A 71 1.66 23.60 0.35
C LEU A 71 1.49 22.25 -0.35
N GLU A 72 1.53 21.13 0.38
CA GLU A 72 1.33 19.79 -0.18
C GLU A 72 -0.03 19.69 -0.89
N GLN A 73 -1.10 20.18 -0.25
CA GLN A 73 -2.42 20.21 -0.89
C GLN A 73 -2.44 21.01 -2.20
N GLN A 74 -1.77 22.16 -2.23
CA GLN A 74 -1.68 22.99 -3.43
C GLN A 74 -0.87 22.27 -4.53
N LEU A 75 0.25 21.64 -4.18
CA LEU A 75 1.07 20.87 -5.12
C LEU A 75 0.31 19.68 -5.68
N MET A 76 -0.48 18.97 -4.86
CA MET A 76 -1.34 17.87 -5.33
C MET A 76 -2.40 18.37 -6.32
N LYS A 77 -3.06 19.50 -6.02
CA LYS A 77 -4.02 20.12 -6.95
C LYS A 77 -3.36 20.49 -8.27
N LEU A 78 -2.17 21.09 -8.22
CA LEU A 78 -1.43 21.47 -9.43
C LEU A 78 -1.05 20.27 -10.28
N ARG A 79 -0.58 19.18 -9.65
CA ARG A 79 -0.30 17.89 -10.31
C ARG A 79 -1.55 17.35 -11.00
N ASP A 80 -2.69 17.33 -10.30
CA ASP A 80 -3.93 16.77 -10.83
C ASP A 80 -4.53 17.64 -11.96
N THR A 81 -4.28 18.96 -11.93
CA THR A 81 -4.63 19.87 -13.04
C THR A 81 -3.66 19.82 -14.22
N GLY A 82 -2.58 19.03 -14.14
CA GLY A 82 -1.70 18.75 -15.28
C GLY A 82 -0.84 19.92 -15.74
N VAL A 83 -0.52 20.87 -14.87
CA VAL A 83 0.51 21.87 -15.19
C VAL A 83 1.87 21.17 -15.18
N LYS A 84 2.40 20.90 -16.38
CA LYS A 84 3.77 20.45 -16.61
C LYS A 84 4.76 21.58 -16.37
#